data_AF-A0A023EXF9-F1
#
_entry.id   AF-A0A023EXF9-F1
#
_cell.length_a   1.000
_cell.length_b   1.000
_cell.length_c   1.000
_cell.angle_alpha   90.00
_cell.angle_beta   90.00
_cell.angle_gamma   90.00
#
_symmetry.space_group_name_H-M   'P 1'
#
loop_
_entity.id
_entity.type
_entity.pdbx_description
1 polymer ?
#
loop_
_entity_poly.entity_id
_entity_poly.type
_entity_poly.pdbx_seq_one_letter_code
_entity_poly.pdbx_strand_id
1 'polypeptide(L)'
;LFLLYLCATVSSLTSLISTIIVWFYWKNTLNTCHIYELDQQRSCGCILYGKWGVEYFRGGDKSYCQFVGLAPVIVIVWSGIVAMYHGYRAHCSIKPSKVTLISKDGVQVINPQVWSRPVIIISFIMCIIVTILIFSIGVVLSDGYVKTCQEYKKNVAKQLSANGNLANLVFDRFSCGTVIDFLDYLQPDPDFLELKYRRGNWILHTDLSLTLAIWSTWFTLGLYLSIMLLTFKCTRVTKHSAVLNTDL
;
A
#
# COMPACT_ATOMS: atom_id res chain seq x y z
N LEU A 1 -13.66 12.97 -9.50
CA LEU A 1 -12.54 13.15 -8.52
C LEU A 1 -12.90 12.63 -7.14
N PHE A 2 -14.01 13.06 -6.51
CA PHE A 2 -14.44 12.57 -5.18
C PHE A 2 -14.40 11.04 -5.05
N LEU A 3 -15.13 10.31 -5.92
CA LEU A 3 -15.18 8.85 -5.89
C LEU A 3 -13.80 8.19 -6.03
N LEU A 4 -12.93 8.74 -6.88
CA LEU A 4 -11.57 8.21 -7.06
C LEU A 4 -10.73 8.32 -5.78
N TYR A 5 -10.75 9.49 -5.12
CA TYR A 5 -10.05 9.68 -3.85
C TYR A 5 -10.68 8.90 -2.69
N LEU A 6 -12.01 8.74 -2.68
CA LEU A 6 -12.70 7.90 -1.71
C LEU A 6 -12.30 6.44 -1.85
N CYS A 7 -12.36 5.90 -3.07
CA CYS A 7 -11.92 4.53 -3.36
C CYS A 7 -10.43 4.34 -2.99
N ALA A 8 -9.56 5.31 -3.31
CA ALA A 8 -8.15 5.26 -2.97
C ALA A 8 -7.91 5.26 -1.45
N THR A 9 -8.69 6.03 -0.69
CA THR A 9 -8.66 6.02 0.78
C THR A 9 -9.03 4.64 1.32
N VAL A 10 -10.15 4.08 0.86
CA VAL A 10 -10.64 2.78 1.33
C VAL A 10 -9.66 1.66 0.98
N SER A 11 -9.16 1.61 -0.27
CA SER A 11 -8.21 0.58 -0.67
C SER A 11 -6.87 0.70 0.07
N SER A 12 -6.38 1.91 0.32
CA SER A 12 -5.17 2.12 1.13
C SER A 12 -5.36 1.69 2.58
N LEU A 13 -6.55 1.91 3.15
CA LEU A 13 -6.91 1.45 4.49
C LEU A 13 -6.96 -0.08 4.56
N THR A 14 -7.54 -0.75 3.56
CA THR A 14 -7.51 -2.22 3.44
C THR A 14 -6.07 -2.73 3.40
N SER A 15 -5.20 -2.13 2.56
CA SER A 15 -3.78 -2.51 2.48
C SER A 15 -3.07 -2.36 3.83
N LEU A 16 -3.29 -1.24 4.52
CA LEU A 16 -2.73 -0.98 5.85
C LEU A 16 -3.16 -2.03 6.87
N ILE A 17 -4.47 -2.26 7.00
CA ILE A 17 -5.02 -3.16 8.03
C ILE A 17 -4.54 -4.58 7.78
N SER A 18 -4.65 -5.07 6.54
CA SER A 18 -4.22 -6.42 6.17
C SER A 18 -2.72 -6.62 6.41
N THR A 19 -1.88 -5.63 6.09
CA THR A 19 -0.42 -5.72 6.31
C THR A 19 -0.05 -5.66 7.80
N ILE A 20 -0.68 -4.76 8.56
CA ILE A 20 -0.41 -4.61 10.00
C ILE A 20 -0.84 -5.87 10.76
N ILE A 21 -2.01 -6.44 10.47
CA ILE A 21 -2.47 -7.68 11.12
C ILE A 21 -1.44 -8.79 10.93
N VAL A 22 -1.01 -9.03 9.69
CA VAL A 22 0.00 -10.04 9.36
C VAL A 22 1.32 -9.77 10.08
N TRP A 23 1.79 -8.52 10.07
CA TRP A 23 3.04 -8.18 10.74
C TRP A 23 2.96 -8.42 12.24
N PHE A 24 1.89 -7.98 12.92
CA PHE A 24 1.74 -8.20 14.36
C PHE A 24 1.54 -9.66 14.73
N TYR A 25 0.90 -10.45 13.86
CA TYR A 25 0.75 -11.89 14.04
C TYR A 25 2.10 -12.60 14.01
N TRP A 26 2.98 -12.25 13.07
CA TRP A 26 4.25 -12.95 12.87
C TRP A 26 5.46 -12.35 13.59
N LYS A 27 5.40 -11.10 14.05
CA LYS A 27 6.60 -10.37 14.52
C LYS A 27 7.39 -11.03 15.63
N ASN A 28 6.72 -11.76 16.52
CA ASN A 28 7.37 -12.39 17.66
C ASN A 28 7.92 -13.76 17.27
N THR A 29 7.10 -14.58 16.59
CA THR A 29 7.46 -15.91 16.09
C THR A 29 8.64 -15.88 15.13
N LEU A 30 8.67 -14.92 14.20
CA LEU A 30 9.71 -14.85 13.17
C LEU A 30 10.99 -14.16 13.64
N ASN A 31 10.99 -13.51 14.82
CA ASN A 31 12.15 -12.78 15.34
C ASN A 31 13.15 -13.73 16.03
N THR A 32 13.67 -14.69 15.27
CA THR A 32 14.64 -15.70 15.71
C THR A 32 16.09 -15.28 15.49
N CYS A 33 16.35 -14.06 15.01
CA CYS A 33 17.71 -13.59 14.69
C CYS A 33 18.59 -13.38 15.92
N HIS A 34 18.01 -13.19 17.09
CA HIS A 34 18.77 -13.08 18.34
C HIS A 34 19.46 -14.40 18.77
N ILE A 35 19.13 -15.53 18.14
CA ILE A 35 19.76 -16.83 18.41
C ILE A 35 21.21 -16.87 17.90
N TYR A 36 21.56 -16.06 16.90
CA TYR A 36 22.90 -16.03 16.33
C TYR A 36 23.62 -14.74 16.75
N GLU A 37 24.79 -14.86 17.41
CA GLU A 37 25.56 -13.73 17.98
C GLU A 37 25.88 -12.62 16.96
N LEU A 38 26.04 -12.95 15.67
CA LEU A 38 26.30 -11.95 14.62
C LEU A 38 25.12 -11.02 14.32
N ASP A 39 23.88 -11.45 14.59
CA ASP A 39 22.65 -10.73 14.20
C ASP A 39 21.87 -10.18 15.43
N GLN A 40 22.49 -10.17 16.62
CA GLN A 40 21.80 -9.87 17.89
C GLN A 40 21.16 -8.47 17.95
N GLN A 41 21.65 -7.50 17.17
CA GLN A 41 21.08 -6.15 17.09
C GLN A 41 19.94 -6.00 16.07
N ARG A 42 19.67 -7.02 15.23
CA ARG A 42 18.72 -6.91 14.12
C ARG A 42 17.40 -7.61 14.44
N SER A 43 16.31 -6.84 14.47
CA SER A 43 14.96 -7.40 14.61
C SER A 43 14.47 -7.92 13.25
N CYS A 44 14.13 -9.21 13.19
CA CYS A 44 13.71 -9.87 11.95
C CYS A 44 12.28 -10.42 11.99
N GLY A 45 11.36 -9.68 12.61
CA GLY A 45 9.96 -10.06 12.73
C GLY A 45 9.09 -9.80 11.48
N CYS A 46 9.66 -9.57 10.30
CA CYS A 46 8.84 -9.33 9.10
C CYS A 46 8.65 -10.63 8.31
N ILE A 47 7.42 -10.98 7.95
CA ILE A 47 7.19 -12.16 7.09
C ILE A 47 7.74 -11.96 5.66
N LEU A 48 7.79 -10.72 5.18
CA LEU A 48 8.34 -10.39 3.88
C LEU A 48 9.85 -10.62 3.89
N TYR A 49 10.37 -11.17 2.79
CA TYR A 49 11.79 -11.53 2.67
C TYR A 49 12.26 -12.52 3.75
N GLY A 50 11.36 -13.37 4.22
CA GLY A 50 11.66 -14.44 5.16
C GLY A 50 12.63 -15.47 4.55
N LYS A 51 13.46 -16.07 5.39
CA LYS A 51 14.50 -17.01 4.99
C LYS A 51 14.56 -18.18 5.97
N TRP A 52 15.00 -19.34 5.47
CA TRP A 52 15.28 -20.47 6.34
C TRP A 52 16.57 -20.22 7.15
N GLY A 53 16.51 -20.40 8.48
CA GLY A 53 17.67 -20.40 9.37
C GLY A 53 18.31 -21.80 9.45
N VAL A 54 19.09 -22.08 10.49
CA VAL A 54 19.62 -23.44 10.71
C VAL A 54 18.53 -24.35 11.29
N GLU A 55 17.79 -23.84 12.28
CA GLU A 55 16.77 -24.60 13.02
C GLU A 55 15.34 -24.07 12.80
N TYR A 56 15.20 -22.74 12.71
CA TYR A 56 13.89 -22.08 12.61
C TYR A 56 13.80 -21.22 11.35
N PHE A 57 12.58 -21.05 10.85
CA PHE A 57 12.30 -20.02 9.86
C PHE A 57 12.46 -18.64 10.50
N ARG A 58 13.23 -17.77 9.85
CA ARG A 58 13.44 -16.38 10.30
C ARG A 58 12.77 -15.42 9.34
N GLY A 59 12.20 -14.36 9.88
CA GLY A 59 11.63 -13.30 9.05
C GLY A 59 12.72 -12.43 8.41
N GLY A 60 12.29 -11.55 7.52
CA GLY A 60 13.09 -10.44 7.02
C GLY A 60 13.18 -9.29 8.02
N ASP A 61 13.95 -8.28 7.65
CA ASP A 61 14.15 -7.07 8.46
C ASP A 61 12.81 -6.38 8.79
N LYS A 62 12.62 -5.96 10.05
CA LYS A 62 11.39 -5.27 10.49
C LYS A 62 11.07 -4.03 9.65
N SER A 63 12.08 -3.38 9.08
CA SER A 63 11.93 -2.15 8.29
C SER A 63 11.04 -2.36 7.06
N TYR A 64 11.04 -3.56 6.45
CA TYR A 64 10.17 -3.86 5.31
C TYR A 64 8.70 -3.81 5.71
N CYS A 65 8.31 -4.52 6.79
CA CYS A 65 6.94 -4.54 7.28
C CYS A 65 6.51 -3.19 7.88
N GLN A 66 7.44 -2.46 8.52
CA GLN A 66 7.19 -1.09 8.95
C GLN A 66 6.89 -0.17 7.77
N PHE A 67 7.69 -0.26 6.71
CA PHE A 67 7.49 0.54 5.50
C PHE A 67 6.13 0.22 4.85
N VAL A 68 5.86 -1.06 4.52
CA VAL A 68 4.61 -1.41 3.83
C VAL A 68 3.37 -1.25 4.71
N GLY A 69 3.50 -1.38 6.04
CA GLY A 69 2.39 -1.23 6.99
C GLY A 69 2.08 0.22 7.35
N LEU A 70 3.07 1.10 7.43
CA LEU A 70 2.90 2.49 7.91
C LEU A 70 2.89 3.52 6.78
N ALA A 71 3.59 3.29 5.66
CA ALA A 71 3.58 4.23 4.53
C ALA A 71 2.18 4.50 3.93
N PRO A 72 1.24 3.53 3.88
CA PRO A 72 -0.14 3.80 3.46
C PRO A 72 -0.86 4.88 4.26
N VAL A 73 -0.45 5.17 5.52
CA VAL A 73 -1.05 6.25 6.34
C VAL A 73 -0.98 7.60 5.62
N ILE A 74 0.15 7.90 4.97
CA ILE A 74 0.33 9.16 4.22
C ILE A 74 -0.69 9.24 3.07
N VAL A 75 -0.90 8.11 2.38
CA VAL A 75 -1.85 8.00 1.26
C VAL A 75 -3.29 8.18 1.74
N ILE A 76 -3.65 7.57 2.89
CA ILE A 76 -4.97 7.67 3.52
C ILE A 76 -5.27 9.12 3.92
N VAL A 77 -4.34 9.77 4.62
CA VAL A 77 -4.54 11.16 5.08
C VAL A 77 -4.71 12.10 3.88
N TRP A 78 -3.82 12.02 2.90
CA TRP A 78 -3.89 12.87 1.72
C TRP A 78 -5.16 12.61 0.89
N SER A 79 -5.44 11.35 0.57
CA SER A 79 -6.64 10.97 -0.20
C SER A 79 -7.91 11.36 0.53
N GLY A 80 -7.96 11.19 1.85
CA GLY A 80 -9.10 11.54 2.68
C GLY A 80 -9.38 13.04 2.68
N ILE A 81 -8.34 13.88 2.87
CA ILE A 81 -8.48 15.35 2.82
C ILE A 81 -9.03 15.79 1.46
N VAL A 82 -8.47 15.27 0.37
CA VAL A 82 -8.88 15.65 -0.98
C VAL A 82 -10.27 15.10 -1.33
N ALA A 83 -10.61 13.89 -0.86
CA ALA A 83 -11.97 13.35 -0.96
C ALA A 83 -12.98 14.25 -0.25
N MET A 84 -12.74 14.62 1.02
CA MET A 84 -13.62 15.52 1.76
C MET A 84 -13.81 16.85 1.04
N TYR A 85 -12.72 17.42 0.51
CA TYR A 85 -12.77 18.66 -0.27
C TYR A 85 -13.68 18.54 -1.51
N HIS A 86 -13.49 17.51 -2.33
CA HIS A 86 -14.31 17.32 -3.53
C HIS A 86 -15.74 16.88 -3.21
N GLY A 87 -15.95 16.14 -2.12
CA GLY A 87 -17.26 15.75 -1.63
C GLY A 87 -18.08 16.96 -1.16
N TYR A 88 -17.49 17.78 -0.29
CA TYR A 88 -18.08 19.06 0.16
C TYR A 88 -18.49 19.93 -1.02
N ARG A 89 -17.60 20.06 -2.01
CA ARG A 89 -17.89 20.83 -3.20
C ARG A 89 -18.98 20.25 -4.08
N ALA A 90 -19.05 18.93 -4.21
CA ALA A 90 -20.07 18.27 -5.03
C ALA A 90 -21.46 18.32 -4.38
N HIS A 91 -21.54 18.27 -3.04
CA HIS A 91 -22.81 18.11 -2.32
C HIS A 91 -23.31 19.43 -1.68
N CYS A 92 -22.42 20.27 -1.14
CA CYS A 92 -22.80 21.47 -0.40
C CYS A 92 -22.72 22.76 -1.25
N SER A 93 -22.01 22.74 -2.39
CA SER A 93 -21.95 23.90 -3.30
C SER A 93 -23.11 23.87 -4.29
N ILE A 94 -24.31 24.14 -3.80
CA ILE A 94 -25.59 23.93 -4.50
C ILE A 94 -25.80 24.87 -5.72
N LYS A 95 -24.96 25.90 -5.90
CA LYS A 95 -25.02 26.74 -7.10
C LYS A 95 -23.62 26.98 -7.67
N PRO A 96 -23.37 26.67 -8.96
CA PRO A 96 -22.18 27.19 -9.62
C PRO A 96 -22.29 28.71 -9.57
N SER A 97 -21.50 29.34 -8.70
CA SER A 97 -21.47 30.80 -8.57
C SER A 97 -20.87 31.35 -9.85
N LYS A 98 -21.66 31.61 -10.88
CA LYS A 98 -21.15 32.19 -12.13
C LYS A 98 -20.82 33.65 -11.85
N VAL A 99 -19.54 34.00 -11.84
CA VAL A 99 -19.10 35.38 -11.69
C VAL A 99 -18.87 35.94 -13.08
N THR A 100 -19.69 36.91 -13.48
CA THR A 100 -19.47 37.70 -14.70
C THR A 100 -18.36 38.70 -14.46
N LEU A 101 -17.27 38.56 -15.19
CA LEU A 101 -16.20 39.54 -15.25
C LEU A 101 -16.36 40.37 -16.52
N ILE A 102 -16.47 41.68 -16.34
CA ILE A 102 -16.48 42.64 -17.43
C ILE A 102 -15.01 43.02 -17.68
N SER A 103 -14.45 42.53 -18.78
CA SER A 103 -13.10 42.87 -19.24
C SER A 103 -13.17 43.85 -20.43
N LYS A 104 -12.04 44.47 -20.80
CA LYS A 104 -11.92 45.28 -22.03
C LYS A 104 -12.36 44.53 -23.29
N ASP A 105 -12.28 43.19 -23.28
CA ASP A 105 -12.62 42.31 -24.40
C ASP A 105 -14.07 41.77 -24.34
N GLY A 106 -14.91 42.28 -23.42
CA GLY A 106 -16.32 41.89 -23.27
C GLY A 106 -16.66 41.21 -21.94
N VAL A 107 -17.90 40.73 -21.83
CA VAL A 107 -18.42 40.04 -20.63
C VAL A 107 -18.03 38.57 -20.69
N GLN A 108 -17.24 38.11 -19.73
CA GLN A 108 -16.86 36.72 -19.59
C GLN A 108 -17.45 36.13 -18.32
N VAL A 109 -18.16 35.01 -18.45
CA VAL A 109 -18.67 34.25 -17.32
C VAL A 109 -17.56 33.34 -16.81
N ILE A 110 -16.94 33.67 -15.69
CA ILE A 110 -15.95 32.81 -15.04
C ILE A 110 -16.63 31.93 -14.02
N ASN A 111 -16.22 30.66 -13.99
CA ASN A 111 -16.58 29.77 -12.90
C ASN A 111 -15.50 29.83 -11.80
N PRO A 112 -15.73 30.50 -10.65
CA PRO A 112 -14.82 30.57 -9.52
C PRO A 112 -14.64 29.21 -8.82
N GLN A 113 -15.39 28.18 -9.22
CA GLN A 113 -15.17 26.80 -8.77
C GLN A 113 -13.94 26.14 -9.42
N VAL A 114 -13.14 26.81 -10.25
CA VAL A 114 -11.87 26.26 -10.73
C VAL A 114 -10.80 26.51 -9.66
N TRP A 115 -9.99 25.49 -9.35
CA TRP A 115 -8.85 25.65 -8.44
C TRP A 115 -7.90 26.75 -8.92
N SER A 116 -7.34 27.51 -7.98
CA SER A 116 -6.27 28.42 -8.32
C SER A 116 -5.08 27.62 -8.88
N ARG A 117 -4.40 28.18 -9.88
CA ARG A 117 -3.23 27.54 -10.51
C ARG A 117 -2.19 26.99 -9.52
N PRO A 118 -1.79 27.70 -8.44
CA PRO A 118 -0.84 27.14 -7.49
C PRO A 118 -1.38 25.87 -6.80
N VAL A 119 -2.68 25.81 -6.49
CA VAL A 119 -3.31 24.62 -5.88
C VAL A 119 -3.31 23.44 -6.85
N ILE A 120 -3.57 23.66 -8.14
CA ILE A 120 -3.48 22.61 -9.17
C ILE A 120 -2.04 22.08 -9.30
N ILE A 121 -1.05 22.97 -9.33
CA ILE A 121 0.36 22.59 -9.45
C ILE A 121 0.81 21.79 -8.21
N ILE A 122 0.50 22.27 -7.00
CA ILE A 122 0.85 21.56 -5.75
C ILE A 122 0.17 20.19 -5.71
N SER A 123 -1.11 20.10 -6.06
CA SER A 123 -1.83 18.83 -6.08
C SER A 123 -1.24 17.85 -7.10
N PHE A 124 -0.81 18.34 -8.27
CA PHE A 124 -0.14 17.52 -9.27
C PHE A 124 1.20 16.96 -8.76
N ILE A 125 2.04 17.80 -8.13
CA ILE A 125 3.30 17.36 -7.51
C ILE A 125 3.05 16.31 -6.42
N MET A 126 2.09 16.57 -5.52
CA MET A 126 1.71 15.61 -4.47
C MET A 126 1.20 14.30 -5.05
N CYS A 127 0.46 14.35 -6.16
CA CYS A 127 -0.03 13.15 -6.84
C CYS A 127 1.12 12.30 -7.39
N ILE A 128 2.18 12.92 -7.95
CA ILE A 128 3.40 12.21 -8.40
C ILE A 128 4.11 11.55 -7.21
N ILE A 129 4.35 12.29 -6.13
CA ILE A 129 5.03 11.78 -4.93
C ILE A 129 4.28 10.58 -4.35
N VAL A 130 2.95 10.69 -4.20
CA VAL A 130 2.13 9.59 -3.68
C VAL A 130 2.11 8.39 -4.63
N THR A 131 2.10 8.62 -5.95
CA THR A 131 2.17 7.54 -6.94
C THR A 131 3.48 6.74 -6.81
N ILE A 132 4.62 7.42 -6.66
CA ILE A 132 5.93 6.78 -6.44
C ILE A 132 5.93 6.00 -5.13
N LEU A 133 5.34 6.57 -4.07
CA LEU A 133 5.23 5.90 -2.78
C LEU A 133 4.41 4.60 -2.88
N ILE A 134 3.22 4.65 -3.49
CA ILE A 134 2.34 3.48 -3.68
C ILE A 134 3.05 2.43 -4.54
N PHE A 135 3.73 2.83 -5.61
CA PHE A 135 4.50 1.91 -6.44
C PHE A 135 5.59 1.20 -5.62
N SER A 136 6.35 1.95 -4.81
CA SER A 136 7.38 1.39 -3.93
C SER A 136 6.79 0.40 -2.91
N ILE A 137 5.65 0.73 -2.29
CA ILE A 137 4.93 -0.19 -1.39
C ILE A 137 4.54 -1.47 -2.14
N GLY A 138 3.94 -1.34 -3.32
CA GLY A 138 3.50 -2.46 -4.14
C GLY A 138 4.65 -3.39 -4.53
N VAL A 139 5.80 -2.83 -4.91
CA VAL A 139 7.01 -3.59 -5.24
C VAL A 139 7.53 -4.34 -4.02
N VAL A 140 7.75 -3.67 -2.88
CA VAL A 140 8.30 -4.31 -1.66
C VAL A 140 7.36 -5.42 -1.16
N LEU A 141 6.05 -5.17 -1.18
CA LEU A 141 5.06 -6.15 -0.74
C LEU A 141 5.00 -7.37 -1.68
N SER A 142 4.96 -7.16 -2.99
CA SER A 142 4.85 -8.24 -3.98
C SER A 142 6.15 -9.05 -4.09
N ASP A 143 7.31 -8.39 -4.17
CA ASP A 143 8.62 -9.05 -4.23
C ASP A 143 8.93 -9.78 -2.91
N GLY A 144 8.61 -9.15 -1.77
CA GLY A 144 8.76 -9.76 -0.45
C GLY A 144 7.91 -11.02 -0.29
N TYR A 145 6.64 -10.98 -0.73
CA TYR A 145 5.74 -12.13 -0.72
C TYR A 145 6.29 -13.30 -1.56
N VAL A 146 6.72 -13.02 -2.79
CA VAL A 146 7.26 -14.06 -3.70
C VAL A 146 8.56 -14.65 -3.15
N LYS A 147 9.47 -13.82 -2.62
CA LYS A 147 10.74 -14.31 -2.07
C LYS A 147 10.55 -15.19 -0.85
N THR A 148 9.68 -14.80 0.08
CA THR A 148 9.33 -15.64 1.24
C THR A 148 8.77 -16.99 0.78
N CYS A 149 7.84 -16.98 -0.18
CA CYS A 149 7.28 -18.19 -0.76
C CYS A 149 8.36 -19.10 -1.38
N GLN A 150 9.27 -18.53 -2.17
CA GLN A 150 10.34 -19.29 -2.82
C GLN A 150 11.30 -19.94 -1.80
N GLU A 151 11.68 -19.20 -0.76
CA GLU A 151 12.53 -19.74 0.31
C GLU A 151 11.85 -20.88 1.05
N TYR A 152 10.56 -20.75 1.33
CA TYR A 152 9.81 -21.83 1.98
C TYR A 152 9.68 -23.07 1.09
N LYS A 153 9.38 -22.89 -0.21
CA LYS A 153 9.35 -24.01 -1.18
C LYS A 153 10.67 -24.75 -1.24
N LYS A 154 11.79 -24.03 -1.28
CA LYS A 154 13.13 -24.63 -1.25
C LYS A 154 13.34 -25.49 -0.01
N ASN A 155 12.92 -25.00 1.14
CA ASN A 155 13.03 -25.75 2.38
C ASN A 155 12.13 -27.00 2.39
N VAL A 156 10.87 -26.88 1.95
CA VAL A 156 9.96 -28.04 1.86
C VAL A 156 10.54 -29.11 0.93
N ALA A 157 11.04 -28.72 -0.24
CA ALA A 157 11.69 -29.65 -1.15
C ALA A 157 12.90 -30.35 -0.50
N LYS A 158 13.70 -29.62 0.28
CA LYS A 158 14.83 -30.17 1.03
C LYS A 158 14.38 -31.16 2.11
N GLN A 159 13.36 -30.82 2.91
CA GLN A 159 12.86 -31.67 3.98
C GLN A 159 12.24 -32.97 3.46
N LEU A 160 11.59 -32.91 2.30
CA LEU A 160 11.03 -34.09 1.62
C LEU A 160 12.09 -34.91 0.86
N SER A 161 13.36 -34.49 0.86
CA SER A 161 14.41 -35.02 -0.03
C SER A 161 13.91 -35.15 -1.47
N ALA A 162 13.13 -34.16 -1.92
CA ALA A 162 12.39 -34.21 -3.16
C ALA A 162 13.35 -34.14 -4.34
N ASN A 163 13.36 -35.20 -5.15
CA ASN A 163 14.13 -35.28 -6.39
C ASN A 163 13.21 -35.58 -7.59
N GLY A 164 13.61 -35.16 -8.79
CA GLY A 164 12.87 -35.40 -10.02
C GLY A 164 11.44 -34.83 -9.99
N ASN A 165 10.44 -35.68 -10.30
CA ASN A 165 9.04 -35.27 -10.38
C ASN A 165 8.46 -34.72 -9.06
N LEU A 166 8.99 -35.16 -7.91
CA LEU A 166 8.56 -34.65 -6.61
C LEU A 166 9.03 -33.21 -6.38
N ALA A 167 10.22 -32.86 -6.86
CA ALA A 167 10.71 -31.48 -6.81
C ALA A 167 9.86 -30.57 -7.71
N ASN A 168 9.55 -31.03 -8.93
CA ASN A 168 8.67 -30.28 -9.85
C ASN A 168 7.28 -30.06 -9.24
N LEU A 169 6.73 -31.05 -8.53
CA LEU A 169 5.45 -30.88 -7.83
C LEU A 169 5.52 -29.76 -6.78
N VAL A 170 6.59 -29.71 -5.97
CA VAL A 170 6.74 -28.69 -4.92
C VAL A 170 6.96 -27.30 -5.50
N PHE A 171 7.82 -27.17 -6.52
CA PHE A 171 8.17 -25.86 -7.07
C PHE A 171 7.10 -25.33 -8.03
N ASP A 172 6.60 -26.17 -8.94
CA ASP A 172 5.72 -25.74 -10.02
C ASP A 172 4.24 -25.81 -9.64
N ARG A 173 3.85 -26.76 -8.77
CA ARG A 173 2.43 -27.00 -8.50
C ARG A 173 1.88 -26.35 -7.25
N PHE A 174 2.69 -26.13 -6.21
CA PHE A 174 2.22 -25.35 -5.06
C PHE A 174 2.18 -23.86 -5.41
N SER A 175 1.00 -23.25 -5.27
CA SER A 175 0.87 -21.80 -5.38
C SER A 175 1.53 -21.12 -4.18
N CYS A 176 2.00 -19.88 -4.34
CA CYS A 176 2.56 -19.15 -3.19
C CYS A 176 1.54 -18.92 -2.08
N GLY A 177 0.25 -18.80 -2.41
CA GLY A 177 -0.78 -18.65 -1.40
C GLY A 177 -0.95 -19.91 -0.56
N THR A 178 -0.99 -21.08 -1.20
CA THR A 178 -1.02 -22.35 -0.50
C THR A 178 0.19 -22.55 0.40
N VAL A 179 1.38 -22.15 -0.07
CA VAL A 179 2.63 -22.26 0.69
C VAL A 179 2.61 -21.36 1.94
N ILE A 180 2.11 -20.13 1.81
CA ILE A 180 2.03 -19.20 2.92
C ILE A 180 0.93 -19.59 3.91
N ASP A 181 -0.20 -20.13 3.45
CA ASP A 181 -1.20 -20.71 4.35
C ASP A 181 -0.64 -21.93 5.11
N PHE A 182 0.15 -22.79 4.47
CA PHE A 182 0.81 -23.89 5.19
C PHE A 182 1.81 -23.41 6.24
N LEU A 183 2.45 -22.25 6.03
CA LEU A 183 3.32 -21.64 7.03
C LEU A 183 2.57 -21.40 8.35
N ASP A 184 1.30 -20.99 8.31
CA ASP A 184 0.46 -20.76 9.49
C ASP A 184 0.28 -22.03 10.34
N TYR A 185 0.24 -23.21 9.71
CA TYR A 185 0.05 -24.50 10.38
C TYR A 185 1.35 -25.20 10.76
N LEU A 186 2.36 -25.10 9.89
CA LEU A 186 3.59 -25.89 10.01
C LEU A 186 4.68 -25.18 10.80
N GLN A 187 4.63 -23.86 10.94
CA GLN A 187 5.67 -23.11 11.64
C GLN A 187 5.33 -22.99 13.14
N PRO A 188 5.99 -23.77 14.03
CA PRO A 188 5.75 -23.67 15.46
C PRO A 188 6.26 -22.34 16.00
N ASP A 189 5.65 -21.91 17.10
CA ASP A 189 6.22 -20.83 17.91
C ASP A 189 7.52 -21.32 18.58
N PRO A 190 8.61 -20.53 18.56
CA PRO A 190 9.86 -20.95 19.17
C PRO A 190 9.71 -21.20 20.67
N ASP A 191 10.41 -22.20 21.21
CA ASP A 191 10.24 -22.61 22.61
C ASP A 191 10.63 -21.52 23.62
N PHE A 192 11.60 -20.68 23.26
CA PHE A 192 12.03 -19.53 24.08
C PHE A 192 11.02 -18.38 24.12
N LEU A 193 9.96 -18.42 23.29
CA LEU A 193 8.94 -17.38 23.27
C LEU A 193 7.98 -17.53 24.46
N GLU A 194 7.88 -16.47 25.28
CA GLU A 194 6.97 -16.44 26.43
C GLU A 194 5.52 -16.70 26.01
N LEU A 195 4.75 -17.42 26.85
CA LEU A 195 3.37 -17.84 26.55
C LEU A 195 2.44 -16.69 26.12
N LYS A 196 2.61 -15.48 26.68
CA LYS A 196 1.79 -14.30 26.32
C LYS A 196 2.03 -13.76 24.91
N TYR A 197 3.15 -14.13 24.27
CA TYR A 197 3.50 -13.70 22.92
C TYR A 197 3.32 -14.80 21.87
N ARG A 198 3.03 -16.03 22.31
CA ARG A 198 2.66 -17.13 21.42
C ARG A 198 1.30 -16.85 20.79
N ARG A 199 1.11 -17.31 19.55
CA ARG A 199 -0.10 -17.06 18.76
C ARG A 199 -1.32 -17.84 19.29
N GLY A 200 -1.08 -18.83 20.16
CA GLY A 200 -2.12 -19.64 20.79
C GLY A 200 -2.89 -20.45 19.74
N ASN A 201 -4.20 -20.59 19.93
CA ASN A 201 -5.09 -21.28 18.98
C ASN A 201 -5.60 -20.38 17.85
N TRP A 202 -5.10 -19.14 17.75
CA TRP A 202 -5.58 -18.20 16.74
C TRP A 202 -4.79 -18.39 15.45
N ILE A 203 -5.45 -18.91 14.42
CA ILE A 203 -4.87 -19.15 13.10
C ILE A 203 -5.36 -18.03 12.18
N LEU A 204 -4.42 -17.24 11.69
CA LEU A 204 -4.68 -16.21 10.68
C LEU A 204 -4.59 -16.86 9.30
N HIS A 205 -5.42 -16.43 8.35
CA HIS A 205 -5.20 -16.71 6.93
C HIS A 205 -4.18 -15.68 6.40
N THR A 206 -2.89 -16.00 6.53
CA THR A 206 -1.82 -15.07 6.20
C THR A 206 -1.78 -14.77 4.70
N ASP A 207 -2.00 -15.78 3.83
CA ASP A 207 -2.03 -15.53 2.39
C ASP A 207 -3.14 -14.57 1.99
N LEU A 208 -4.37 -14.84 2.44
CA LEU A 208 -5.52 -14.00 2.12
C LEU A 208 -5.26 -12.55 2.49
N SER A 209 -4.69 -12.32 3.68
CA SER A 209 -4.38 -10.98 4.17
C SER A 209 -3.30 -10.31 3.30
N LEU A 210 -2.19 -10.99 3.01
CA LEU A 210 -1.12 -10.43 2.17
C LEU A 210 -1.58 -10.19 0.73
N THR A 211 -2.34 -11.12 0.15
CA THR A 211 -2.88 -11.01 -1.20
C THR A 211 -3.89 -9.86 -1.30
N LEU A 212 -4.77 -9.68 -0.31
CA LEU A 212 -5.64 -8.51 -0.21
C LEU A 212 -4.85 -7.20 -0.14
N ALA A 213 -3.75 -7.16 0.63
CA ALA A 213 -2.88 -6.00 0.70
C ALA A 213 -2.18 -5.69 -0.64
N ILE A 214 -1.71 -6.73 -1.35
CA ILE A 214 -1.11 -6.59 -2.68
C ILE A 214 -2.12 -6.03 -3.68
N TRP A 215 -3.29 -6.67 -3.82
CA TRP A 215 -4.31 -6.25 -4.78
C TRP A 215 -4.82 -4.83 -4.48
N SER A 216 -5.10 -4.53 -3.21
CA SER A 216 -5.55 -3.18 -2.83
C SER A 216 -4.49 -2.11 -3.07
N THR A 217 -3.20 -2.42 -2.90
CA THR A 217 -2.10 -1.49 -3.23
C THR A 217 -2.01 -1.20 -4.72
N TRP A 218 -2.02 -2.25 -5.57
CA TRP A 218 -1.98 -2.08 -7.03
C TRP A 218 -3.24 -1.42 -7.58
N PHE A 219 -4.41 -1.71 -6.99
CA PHE A 219 -5.64 -1.00 -7.33
C PHE A 219 -5.54 0.49 -6.98
N THR A 220 -4.98 0.83 -5.82
CA THR A 220 -4.73 2.23 -5.43
C THR A 220 -3.80 2.93 -6.43
N LEU A 221 -2.77 2.23 -6.93
CA LEU A 221 -1.90 2.77 -7.98
C LEU A 221 -2.68 3.11 -9.26
N GLY A 222 -3.55 2.19 -9.72
CA GLY A 222 -4.41 2.41 -10.88
C GLY A 222 -5.35 3.62 -10.72
N LEU A 223 -5.89 3.82 -9.52
CA LEU A 223 -6.69 5.00 -9.19
C LEU A 223 -5.85 6.29 -9.26
N TYR A 224 -4.63 6.28 -8.72
CA TYR A 224 -3.74 7.43 -8.75
C TYR A 224 -3.26 7.81 -10.16
N LEU A 225 -3.00 6.82 -11.02
CA LEU A 225 -2.73 7.06 -12.44
C LEU A 225 -3.93 7.72 -13.13
N SER A 226 -5.14 7.26 -12.83
CA SER A 226 -6.38 7.87 -13.34
C SER A 226 -6.55 9.31 -12.85
N ILE A 227 -6.27 9.58 -11.57
CA ILE A 227 -6.29 10.92 -10.98
C ILE A 227 -5.24 11.82 -11.65
N MET A 228 -4.02 11.35 -11.85
CA MET A 228 -2.96 12.09 -12.55
C MET A 228 -3.40 12.52 -13.95
N LEU A 229 -3.98 11.60 -14.73
CA LEU A 229 -4.47 11.90 -16.08
C LEU A 229 -5.57 12.97 -16.08
N LEU A 230 -6.48 12.91 -15.11
CA LEU A 230 -7.54 13.91 -14.96
C LEU A 230 -6.97 15.27 -14.55
N THR A 231 -6.07 15.32 -13.57
CA THR A 231 -5.43 16.55 -13.11
C THR A 231 -4.61 17.20 -14.22
N PHE A 232 -3.90 16.41 -15.03
CA PHE A 232 -3.15 16.88 -16.19
C PHE A 232 -4.05 17.45 -17.30
N LYS A 233 -5.24 16.88 -17.52
CA LYS A 233 -6.22 17.50 -18.43
C LYS A 233 -6.71 18.84 -17.90
N CYS A 234 -6.92 18.96 -16.58
CA CYS A 234 -7.36 20.20 -15.95
C CYS A 234 -6.30 21.32 -15.98
N THR A 235 -4.99 21.02 -15.92
CA THR A 235 -3.93 22.04 -16.03
C THR A 235 -3.84 22.65 -17.43
N ARG A 236 -4.26 21.93 -18.47
CA ARG A 236 -4.24 22.39 -19.86
C ARG A 236 -5.38 23.34 -20.21
N VAL A 237 -6.40 23.49 -19.36
CA VAL A 237 -7.48 24.46 -19.59
C VAL A 237 -6.89 25.87 -19.44
N THR A 238 -6.77 26.56 -20.57
CA THR A 238 -6.11 27.87 -20.72
C THR A 238 -6.88 29.00 -20.05
N LYS A 239 -6.13 30.04 -19.66
CA LYS A 239 -6.61 31.24 -18.97
C LYS A 239 -7.55 32.04 -19.88
N HIS A 240 -8.59 32.62 -19.31
CA HIS A 240 -8.97 33.98 -19.64
C HIS A 240 -8.49 34.91 -18.51
N SER A 241 -7.66 35.91 -18.83
CA SER A 241 -7.24 36.92 -17.84
C SER A 241 -8.40 37.84 -17.54
N ALA A 242 -8.89 37.84 -16.30
CA ALA A 242 -9.76 38.88 -15.82
C ALA A 242 -8.91 40.12 -15.47
N VAL A 243 -9.09 41.21 -16.21
CA VAL A 243 -8.62 42.53 -15.79
C VAL A 243 -9.78 43.16 -15.02
N LEU A 244 -9.62 43.35 -13.71
CA LEU A 244 -10.57 44.17 -12.94
C LEU A 244 -10.31 45.63 -13.31
N ASN A 245 -11.22 46.26 -14.05
CA ASN A 245 -11.27 47.72 -14.10
C ASN A 245 -11.95 48.18 -12.80
N THR A 246 -11.18 48.79 -11.89
CA THR A 246 -11.70 49.37 -10.64
C THR A 246 -12.09 50.85 -10.78
N ASP A 247 -12.22 51.37 -12.00
CA ASP A 247 -12.65 52.75 -12.21
C ASP A 247 -14.15 52.77 -12.55
N LEU A 248 -14.97 52.80 -11.49
CA LEU A 248 -16.40 53.19 -11.52
C LEU A 248 -16.74 53.92 -10.21
#